data_AF-A0A7C8VFH9-F1
#
_entry.id   AF-A0A7C8VFH9-F1
#
_cell.length_a   1.000
_cell.length_b   1.000
_cell.length_c   1.000
_cell.angle_alpha   90.00
_cell.angle_beta   90.00
_cell.angle_gamma   90.00
#
_symmetry.space_group_name_H-M   'P 1'
#
loop_
_entity.id
_entity.type
_entity.pdbx_description
1 polymer ?
#
loop_
_entity_poly.entity_id
_entity_poly.type
_entity_poly.pdbx_seq_one_letter_code
_entity_poly.pdbx_strand_id
1 'polypeptide(L)'
;MASFVRAAVAGVYLHSGGLPSTKEFVHAHVLSRKLDVDKLFQFEQPTRELSRLCVREGFQQPIARLEKETGRYSRHAVFIVGVYSGEEKLGEGQGSSLPEAKIKAAISALKGWYLYSPASGADLPSKTDGGPGLPFTPAVIDVGDIVS
;
A
#
# COMPACT_ATOMS: atom_id res chain seq x y z
N MET A 1 -13.68 -2.69 -27.28
CA MET A 1 -14.39 -1.94 -26.24
C MET A 1 -13.50 -0.92 -25.50
N ALA A 2 -12.31 -1.29 -25.01
CA ALA A 2 -11.41 -0.32 -24.36
C ALA A 2 -11.02 0.89 -25.27
N SER A 3 -10.83 0.63 -26.57
CA SER A 3 -10.58 1.66 -27.58
C SER A 3 -11.69 2.71 -27.65
N PHE A 4 -12.96 2.29 -27.57
CA PHE A 4 -14.11 3.19 -27.58
C PHE A 4 -14.12 4.09 -26.35
N VAL A 5 -13.90 3.56 -25.14
CA VAL A 5 -13.88 4.37 -23.91
C VAL A 5 -12.77 5.42 -23.97
N ARG A 6 -11.57 5.06 -24.45
CA ARG A 6 -10.48 6.02 -24.64
C ARG A 6 -10.82 7.09 -25.68
N ALA A 7 -11.46 6.70 -26.79
CA ALA A 7 -11.92 7.63 -27.82
C ALA A 7 -12.99 8.59 -27.28
N ALA A 8 -13.90 8.12 -26.42
CA ALA A 8 -14.89 8.96 -25.76
C ALA A 8 -14.24 10.02 -24.86
N VAL A 9 -13.24 9.62 -24.05
CA VAL A 9 -12.45 10.57 -23.23
C VAL A 9 -11.76 11.62 -24.12
N ALA A 10 -11.17 11.21 -25.24
CA ALA A 10 -10.56 12.13 -26.20
C ALA A 10 -11.59 13.07 -26.86
N GLY A 11 -12.79 12.57 -27.16
CA GLY A 11 -13.90 13.38 -27.67
C GLY A 11 -14.33 14.48 -26.70
N VAL A 12 -14.48 14.14 -25.41
CA VAL A 12 -14.78 15.08 -24.32
C VAL A 12 -13.68 16.16 -24.22
N TYR A 13 -12.41 15.74 -24.31
CA TYR A 13 -11.29 16.68 -24.30
C TYR A 13 -11.35 17.69 -25.45
N LEU A 14 -11.60 17.22 -26.68
CA LEU A 14 -11.60 18.08 -27.85
C LEU A 14 -12.81 19.03 -27.92
N HIS A 15 -13.98 18.64 -27.41
CA HIS A 15 -15.24 19.36 -27.68
C HIS A 15 -15.97 19.92 -26.46
N SER A 16 -15.68 19.46 -25.23
CA SER A 16 -16.50 19.77 -24.04
C SER A 16 -15.77 20.59 -22.97
N GLY A 17 -14.79 21.41 -23.36
CA GLY A 17 -14.11 22.32 -22.43
C GLY A 17 -12.69 21.91 -22.03
N GLY A 18 -12.04 21.03 -22.80
CA GLY A 18 -10.61 20.74 -22.62
C GLY A 18 -10.29 19.90 -21.39
N LEU A 19 -9.19 20.23 -20.72
CA LEU A 19 -8.63 19.46 -19.61
C LEU A 19 -9.56 19.38 -18.37
N PRO A 20 -10.20 20.47 -17.90
CA PRO A 20 -11.05 20.43 -16.71
C PRO A 20 -12.22 19.44 -16.83
N SER A 21 -13.02 19.55 -17.89
CA SER A 21 -14.18 18.66 -18.11
C SER A 21 -13.78 17.20 -18.32
N THR A 22 -12.63 16.97 -18.95
CA THR A 22 -12.09 15.61 -19.13
C THR A 22 -11.67 15.00 -17.80
N LYS A 23 -11.05 15.80 -16.92
CA LYS A 23 -10.65 15.36 -15.59
C LYS A 23 -11.88 14.97 -14.78
N GLU A 24 -12.91 15.81 -14.75
CA GLU A 24 -14.18 15.49 -14.09
C GLU A 24 -14.81 14.20 -14.63
N PHE A 25 -14.84 14.04 -15.96
CA PHE A 25 -15.37 12.84 -16.61
C PHE A 25 -14.61 11.57 -16.19
N VAL A 26 -13.28 11.61 -16.16
CA VAL A 26 -12.43 10.49 -15.74
C VAL A 26 -12.59 10.21 -14.25
N HIS A 27 -12.68 11.25 -13.41
CA HIS A 27 -12.96 11.07 -11.99
C HIS A 27 -14.31 10.39 -11.74
N ALA A 28 -15.36 10.80 -12.48
CA ALA A 28 -16.70 10.27 -12.33
C ALA A 28 -16.85 8.81 -12.79
N HIS A 29 -16.13 8.37 -13.84
CA HIS A 29 -16.35 7.04 -14.46
C HIS A 29 -15.21 6.04 -14.27
N VAL A 30 -13.98 6.51 -14.04
CA VAL A 30 -12.79 5.65 -13.95
C VAL A 30 -12.25 5.59 -12.52
N LEU A 31 -12.04 6.74 -11.88
CA LEU A 31 -11.44 6.83 -10.54
C LEU A 31 -12.46 6.68 -9.41
N SER A 32 -13.76 6.79 -9.70
CA SER A 32 -14.86 6.53 -8.75
C SER A 32 -14.98 5.05 -8.35
N ARG A 33 -14.33 4.14 -9.08
CA ARG A 33 -14.41 2.70 -8.83
C ARG A 33 -13.56 2.33 -7.61
N LYS A 34 -14.14 1.52 -6.71
CA LYS A 34 -13.41 0.97 -5.57
C LYS A 34 -12.44 -0.12 -6.02
N LEU A 35 -11.19 -0.03 -5.58
CA LEU A 35 -10.15 -1.04 -5.77
C LEU A 35 -9.46 -1.30 -4.42
N ASP A 36 -9.49 -2.55 -3.96
CA ASP A 36 -8.81 -2.97 -2.73
C ASP A 36 -7.34 -3.29 -3.06
N VAL A 37 -6.47 -2.27 -3.06
CA VAL A 37 -5.03 -2.41 -3.40
C VAL A 37 -4.32 -3.45 -2.53
N ASP A 38 -4.74 -3.58 -1.26
CA ASP A 38 -4.24 -4.58 -0.32
C ASP A 38 -4.31 -6.03 -0.83
N LYS A 39 -5.29 -6.34 -1.68
CA LYS A 39 -5.51 -7.68 -2.24
C LYS A 39 -4.66 -7.97 -3.47
N LEU A 40 -3.95 -6.96 -4.00
CA LEU A 40 -3.10 -7.11 -5.17
C LEU A 40 -1.68 -7.55 -4.82
N PHE A 41 -1.31 -7.53 -3.53
CA PHE A 41 0.02 -7.95 -3.08
C PHE A 41 0.16 -9.47 -3.11
N GLN A 42 1.28 -9.94 -3.67
CA GLN A 42 1.73 -11.32 -3.59
C GLN A 42 3.20 -11.31 -3.16
N PHE A 43 3.45 -11.82 -1.94
CA PHE A 43 4.80 -11.89 -1.38
C PHE A 43 5.32 -13.33 -1.44
N GLU A 44 6.51 -13.52 -2.02
CA GLU A 44 7.16 -14.83 -2.06
C GLU A 44 7.93 -15.11 -0.77
N GLN A 45 8.74 -14.14 -0.31
CA GLN A 45 9.62 -14.29 0.86
C GLN A 45 9.48 -13.09 1.83
N PRO A 46 8.29 -12.90 2.44
CA PRO A 46 7.99 -11.67 3.20
C PRO A 46 8.89 -11.46 4.42
N THR A 47 9.37 -12.52 5.06
CA THR A 47 10.30 -12.41 6.19
C THR A 47 11.67 -11.89 5.78
N ARG A 48 12.16 -12.31 4.59
CA ARG A 48 13.44 -11.86 4.04
C ARG A 48 13.36 -10.43 3.55
N GLU A 49 12.29 -10.10 2.84
CA GLU A 49 11.99 -8.73 2.39
C GLU A 49 11.90 -7.76 3.57
N LEU A 50 11.16 -8.12 4.62
CA LEU A 50 11.05 -7.28 5.81
C LEU A 50 12.40 -7.09 6.52
N SER A 51 13.23 -8.14 6.58
CA SER A 51 14.57 -8.00 7.15
C SER A 51 15.45 -7.06 6.33
N ARG A 52 15.36 -7.09 4.98
CA ARG A 52 16.08 -6.15 4.12
C ARG A 52 15.53 -4.73 4.24
N LEU A 53 14.22 -4.57 4.36
CA LEU A 53 13.58 -3.28 4.63
C LEU A 53 14.14 -2.67 5.91
N CYS A 54 14.16 -3.44 7.01
CA CYS A 54 14.70 -2.95 8.28
C CYS A 54 16.17 -2.53 8.15
N VAL A 55 16.99 -3.30 7.44
CA VAL A 55 18.40 -2.93 7.21
C VAL A 55 18.53 -1.66 6.36
N ARG A 56 17.71 -1.50 5.32
CA ARG A 56 17.72 -0.32 4.43
C ARG A 56 17.36 0.95 5.19
N GLU A 57 16.32 0.89 6.02
CA GLU A 57 15.84 2.03 6.80
C GLU A 57 16.64 2.26 8.10
N GLY A 58 17.65 1.43 8.39
CA GLY A 58 18.45 1.54 9.61
C GLY A 58 17.72 1.11 10.88
N PHE A 59 16.64 0.36 10.76
CA PHE A 59 15.91 -0.24 11.88
C PHE A 59 16.66 -1.44 12.46
N GLN A 60 16.30 -1.81 13.69
CA GLN A 60 16.80 -3.05 14.28
C GLN A 60 16.23 -4.26 13.52
N GLN A 61 16.96 -5.38 13.56
CA GLN A 61 16.50 -6.58 12.88
C GLN A 61 15.13 -7.03 13.42
N PRO A 62 14.19 -7.42 12.54
CA PRO A 62 12.83 -7.75 12.95
C PRO A 62 12.80 -9.08 13.72
N ILE A 63 12.24 -9.04 14.93
CA ILE A 63 12.09 -10.20 15.82
C ILE A 63 10.60 -10.53 15.94
N ALA A 64 10.23 -11.76 15.56
CA ALA A 64 8.88 -12.27 15.79
C ALA A 64 8.73 -12.72 17.25
N ARG A 65 7.70 -12.19 17.93
CA ARG A 65 7.33 -12.52 19.31
C ARG A 65 5.94 -13.11 19.33
N LEU A 66 5.74 -14.18 20.08
CA LEU A 66 4.42 -14.73 20.35
C LEU A 66 3.73 -13.84 21.40
N GLU A 67 2.61 -13.22 21.03
CA GLU A 67 1.87 -12.34 21.93
C GLU A 67 0.77 -13.07 22.68
N LYS A 68 -0.02 -13.86 21.94
CA LYS A 68 -1.14 -14.62 22.48
C LYS A 68 -1.24 -15.95 21.76
N GLU A 69 -1.69 -16.97 22.49
CA GLU A 69 -2.05 -18.24 21.92
C GLU A 69 -3.24 -18.88 22.63
N THR A 70 -3.97 -19.71 21.90
CA THR A 70 -5.02 -20.55 22.46
C THR A 70 -5.10 -21.86 21.70
N GLY A 71 -5.45 -22.94 22.41
CA GLY A 71 -5.68 -24.25 21.82
C GLY A 71 -4.46 -24.85 21.12
N ARG A 72 -3.22 -24.63 21.62
CA ARG A 72 -1.97 -25.13 21.01
C ARG A 72 -2.00 -26.62 20.63
N TYR A 73 -2.67 -27.44 21.43
CA TYR A 73 -2.83 -28.89 21.19
C TYR A 73 -4.21 -29.28 20.63
N SER A 74 -4.94 -28.30 20.07
CA SER A 74 -6.24 -28.50 19.41
C SER A 74 -6.08 -28.50 17.89
N ARG A 75 -7.06 -29.08 17.19
CA ARG A 75 -7.16 -28.99 15.72
C ARG A 75 -7.29 -27.55 15.22
N HIS A 76 -7.79 -26.65 16.08
CA HIS A 76 -8.05 -25.25 15.77
C HIS A 76 -7.22 -24.34 16.68
N ALA A 77 -5.91 -24.55 16.71
CA ALA A 77 -4.98 -23.66 17.39
C ALA A 77 -4.99 -22.27 16.77
N VAL A 78 -4.81 -21.24 17.59
CA VAL A 78 -4.67 -19.86 17.14
C VAL A 78 -3.45 -19.26 17.80
N PHE A 79 -2.54 -18.74 16.97
CA PHE A 79 -1.34 -18.02 17.39
C PHE A 79 -1.41 -16.60 16.86
N ILE A 80 -1.17 -15.63 17.75
CA ILE A 80 -1.03 -14.21 17.41
C ILE A 80 0.43 -13.85 17.61
N VAL A 81 1.10 -13.50 16.51
CA VAL A 81 2.52 -13.15 16.47
C VAL A 81 2.65 -11.69 16.06
N GLY A 82 3.42 -10.93 16.84
CA GLY A 82 3.86 -9.59 16.47
C GLY A 82 5.30 -9.63 15.95
N VAL A 83 5.60 -8.84 14.92
CA VAL A 83 6.98 -8.59 14.48
C VAL A 83 7.40 -7.23 15.00
N TYR A 84 8.53 -7.21 15.72
CA TYR A 84 9.06 -6.03 16.39
C TYR A 84 10.42 -5.64 15.84
N SER A 85 10.67 -4.34 15.71
CA SER A 85 12.02 -3.77 15.59
C SER A 85 12.33 -3.04 16.89
N GLY A 86 13.16 -3.64 17.73
CA GLY A 86 13.39 -3.17 19.10
C GLY A 86 12.13 -3.25 19.97
N GLU A 87 11.59 -2.09 20.34
CA GLU A 87 10.35 -1.97 21.12
C GLU A 87 9.13 -1.71 20.24
N GLU A 88 9.32 -1.25 19.00
CA GLU A 88 8.24 -0.89 18.10
C GLU A 88 7.68 -2.12 17.39
N LYS A 89 6.34 -2.23 17.37
CA LYS A 89 5.62 -3.28 16.66
C LYS A 89 5.37 -2.87 15.22
N LEU A 90 6.02 -3.55 14.28
CA LEU A 90 5.90 -3.29 12.85
C LEU A 90 4.63 -3.91 12.24
N GLY A 91 4.22 -5.08 12.75
CA GLY A 91 3.05 -5.78 12.22
C GLY A 91 2.57 -6.92 13.12
N GLU A 92 1.34 -7.37 12.88
CA GLU A 92 0.71 -8.48 13.60
C GLU A 92 0.13 -9.49 12.62
N GLY A 93 0.18 -10.77 12.98
CA GLY A 93 -0.39 -11.84 12.18
C GLY A 93 -1.02 -12.94 13.03
N GLN A 94 -2.20 -13.39 12.62
CA GLN A 94 -2.90 -14.52 13.21
C GLN A 94 -2.84 -15.74 12.28
N GLY A 95 -2.39 -16.88 12.82
CA GLY A 95 -2.28 -18.14 12.08
C GLY A 95 -2.70 -19.35 12.90
N SER A 96 -2.95 -20.45 12.20
CA SER A 96 -3.21 -21.77 12.80
C SER A 96 -1.93 -22.48 13.24
N SER A 97 -0.78 -21.98 12.78
CA SER A 97 0.56 -22.43 13.18
C SER A 97 1.49 -21.23 13.42
N LEU A 98 2.53 -21.43 14.24
CA LEU A 98 3.54 -20.40 14.50
C LEU A 98 4.21 -19.87 13.21
N PRO A 99 4.61 -20.71 12.23
CA PRO A 99 5.18 -20.22 10.97
C PRO A 99 4.19 -19.39 10.15
N GLU A 100 2.92 -19.81 10.08
CA GLU A 100 1.88 -19.09 9.36
C GLU A 100 1.61 -17.71 9.98
N ALA A 101 1.46 -17.65 11.31
CA ALA A 101 1.27 -16.39 12.03
C ALA A 101 2.45 -15.43 11.81
N LYS A 102 3.69 -15.95 11.86
CA LYS A 102 4.91 -15.19 11.57
C LYS A 102 4.92 -14.62 10.14
N ILE A 103 4.58 -15.44 9.14
CA ILE A 103 4.51 -14.99 7.73
C ILE A 103 3.46 -13.89 7.57
N LYS A 104 2.26 -14.08 8.14
CA LYS A 104 1.19 -13.08 8.11
C LYS A 104 1.58 -11.77 8.80
N ALA A 105 2.30 -11.85 9.92
CA ALA A 105 2.79 -10.67 10.62
C ALA A 105 3.80 -9.88 9.78
N ALA A 106 4.70 -10.59 9.09
CA ALA A 106 5.64 -9.96 8.16
C ALA A 106 4.92 -9.31 6.96
N ILE A 107 3.94 -9.99 6.38
CA ILE A 107 3.09 -9.45 5.30
C ILE A 107 2.34 -8.20 5.78
N SER A 108 1.78 -8.22 6.98
CA SER A 108 1.10 -7.05 7.56
C SER A 108 2.05 -5.86 7.72
N ALA A 109 3.28 -6.09 8.19
CA ALA A 109 4.30 -5.04 8.29
C ALA A 109 4.67 -4.46 6.92
N LEU A 110 4.93 -5.31 5.92
CA LEU A 110 5.24 -4.88 4.55
C LEU A 110 4.08 -4.10 3.92
N LYS A 111 2.84 -4.55 4.12
CA LYS A 111 1.65 -3.82 3.66
C LYS A 111 1.51 -2.47 4.34
N GLY A 112 1.78 -2.40 5.65
CA GLY A 112 1.80 -1.13 6.39
C GLY A 112 2.80 -0.12 5.81
N TRP A 113 3.95 -0.61 5.35
CA TRP A 113 4.95 0.21 4.66
C TRP A 113 4.48 0.67 3.27
N TYR A 114 4.11 -0.25 2.38
CA TYR A 114 3.79 0.05 0.98
C TYR A 114 2.44 0.75 0.77
N LEU A 115 1.48 0.56 1.67
CA LEU A 115 0.17 1.22 1.62
C LEU A 115 0.12 2.53 2.40
N TYR A 116 1.28 3.08 2.77
CA TYR A 116 1.36 4.40 3.36
C TYR A 116 0.67 5.44 2.46
N SER A 117 -0.24 6.21 3.04
CA SER A 117 -0.92 7.32 2.37
C SER A 117 -0.94 8.53 3.29
N PRO A 118 -0.48 9.71 2.84
CA PRO A 118 -0.53 10.93 3.62
C PRO A 118 -1.97 11.29 4.03
N ALA A 119 -2.20 11.51 5.33
CA ALA A 119 -3.54 11.81 5.86
C ALA A 119 -4.15 13.10 5.31
N SER A 120 -3.33 14.09 4.94
CA SER A 120 -3.76 15.34 4.32
C SER A 120 -4.14 15.20 2.83
N GLY A 121 -3.95 14.02 2.25
CA GLY A 121 -3.89 13.84 0.79
C GLY A 121 -2.61 14.43 0.22
N ALA A 122 -2.38 14.17 -1.07
CA ALA A 122 -1.26 14.71 -1.83
C ALA A 122 -1.78 15.60 -2.96
N ASP A 123 -1.13 16.75 -3.17
CA ASP A 123 -1.40 17.58 -4.33
C ASP A 123 -0.95 16.82 -5.60
N LEU A 124 -1.84 16.70 -6.57
CA LEU A 124 -1.49 16.17 -7.89
C LEU A 124 -0.76 17.26 -8.70
N PRO A 125 0.28 16.93 -9.49
CA PRO A 125 0.96 17.90 -10.34
C PRO A 125 0.01 18.65 -11.28
N SER A 126 -1.06 18.01 -11.76
CA SER A 126 -2.09 18.66 -12.60
C SER A 126 -2.83 19.83 -11.95
N LYS A 127 -2.64 20.07 -10.65
CA LYS A 127 -3.14 21.27 -9.96
C LYS A 127 -2.47 22.55 -10.47
N THR A 128 -1.23 22.47 -10.97
CA THR A 128 -0.48 23.64 -11.46
C THR A 128 -0.66 23.88 -12.97
N ASP A 129 -1.45 23.06 -13.67
CA ASP A 129 -1.67 23.20 -15.12
C ASP A 129 -2.34 24.53 -15.51
N GLY A 130 -3.03 25.19 -14.57
CA GLY A 130 -3.62 26.53 -14.76
C GLY A 130 -2.62 27.69 -14.71
N GLY A 131 -1.36 27.44 -14.32
CA GLY A 131 -0.29 28.44 -14.31
C GLY A 131 0.81 28.16 -13.27
N PRO A 132 2.06 28.60 -13.53
CA PRO A 132 3.24 28.25 -12.72
C PRO A 132 3.27 28.87 -11.31
N GLY A 133 2.36 29.79 -10.98
CA GLY A 133 2.28 30.46 -9.68
C GLY A 133 1.31 29.81 -8.68
N LEU A 134 0.68 28.69 -9.04
CA LEU A 134 -0.27 28.00 -8.17
C LEU A 134 0.47 27.27 -7.04
N PRO A 135 -0.05 27.31 -5.78
CA PRO A 135 0.60 26.66 -4.66
C PRO A 135 0.61 25.15 -4.84
N PHE A 136 1.78 24.54 -4.66
CA PHE A 136 2.01 23.11 -4.76
C PHE A 136 2.79 22.61 -3.54
N THR A 137 2.24 21.61 -2.87
CA THR A 137 2.92 20.93 -1.77
C THR A 137 3.68 19.72 -2.32
N PRO A 138 5.00 19.60 -2.12
CA PRO A 138 5.76 18.44 -2.57
C PRO A 138 5.22 17.14 -1.97
N ALA A 139 5.05 16.12 -2.82
CA ALA A 139 4.67 14.78 -2.38
C ALA A 139 5.88 14.00 -1.87
N VAL A 140 5.64 13.03 -0.99
CA VAL A 140 6.66 12.06 -0.56
C VAL A 140 7.02 11.18 -1.77
N ILE A 141 8.31 11.04 -2.03
CA ILE A 141 8.85 10.17 -3.09
C ILE A 141 9.58 9.04 -2.40
N ASP A 142 9.10 7.81 -2.61
CA ASP A 142 9.76 6.61 -2.08
C ASP A 142 11.03 6.29 -2.90
N VAL A 143 11.99 5.64 -2.24
CA VAL A 143 13.25 5.18 -2.84
C VAL A 143 13.10 3.89 -3.65
N GLY A 144 11.88 3.35 -3.72
CA GLY A 144 11.50 2.18 -4.48
C GLY A 144 11.36 0.91 -3.64
N ASP A 145 10.93 -0.17 -4.30
CA ASP A 145 10.65 -1.43 -3.64
C ASP A 145 11.92 -2.15 -3.16
N ILE A 146 11.75 -3.01 -2.14
CA ILE A 146 12.82 -3.87 -1.67
C ILE A 146 13.05 -5.00 -2.67
N VAL A 147 14.27 -5.08 -3.21
CA VAL A 147 14.70 -6.22 -4.02
C VAL A 147 15.26 -7.29 -3.08
N SER A 148 14.66 -8.49 -3.08
CA SER A 148 15.00 -9.63 -2.21
C SER A 148 15.90 -10.69 -2.83
#